data_AF-A0A9P6DWL3-F1
#
_entry.id   AF-A0A9P6DWL3-F1
#
_cell.length_a   1.000
_cell.length_b   1.000
_cell.length_c   1.000
_cell.angle_alpha   90.00
_cell.angle_beta   90.00
_cell.angle_gamma   90.00
#
_symmetry.space_group_name_H-M   'P 1'
#
loop_
_entity.id
_entity.type
_entity.pdbx_description
1 polymer ?
#
loop_
_entity_poly.entity_id
_entity_poly.type
_entity_poly.pdbx_seq_one_letter_code
_entity_poly.pdbx_strand_id
1 'polypeptide(L)'
;MALLYDLSFAFFVFITGVAVLASGASLVFQAVCSSEANWNVISIVASYVALAIVTVAIYLSRKITTVHNLRGIPKTFVAIKDGDVPKPVAELVATEYDRVCAISQIAQPQITSQEGWGSPGTALEGVHFRRTMLNTLSTVTVAIFPTVKTSPISCFPSEAFGGWIAARDPTWLRRYDTLIQQARYAEREPSRLDCEECEQLASYLTQIFQLLSDPRLAKVASRPPSDDASYATAPSGTE
;
A
#
# COMPACT_ATOMS: atom_id res chain seq x y z
N MET A 1 -1.73 -15.40 17.57
CA MET A 1 -0.88 -14.91 16.46
C MET A 1 0.17 -15.94 16.04
N ALA A 2 1.07 -16.39 16.93
CA ALA A 2 2.13 -17.35 16.58
C ALA A 2 1.62 -18.69 15.99
N LEU A 3 0.58 -19.30 16.59
CA LEU A 3 0.02 -20.57 16.10
C LEU A 3 -0.59 -20.47 14.69
N LEU A 4 -1.24 -19.35 14.36
CA LEU A 4 -1.81 -19.12 13.02
C LEU A 4 -0.72 -18.94 11.96
N TYR A 5 0.38 -18.27 12.32
CA TYR A 5 1.54 -18.12 11.44
C TYR A 5 2.25 -19.46 11.22
N ASP A 6 2.45 -20.24 12.28
CA ASP A 6 3.11 -21.54 12.18
C ASP A 6 2.28 -22.54 11.35
N LEU A 7 0.95 -22.53 11.51
CA LEU A 7 0.04 -23.41 10.79
C LEU A 7 -0.11 -22.99 9.32
N SER A 8 -0.18 -21.69 9.02
CA SER A 8 -0.24 -21.20 7.64
C SER A 8 1.07 -21.46 6.90
N PHE A 9 2.22 -21.28 7.56
CA PHE A 9 3.52 -21.59 7.00
C PHE A 9 3.67 -23.10 6.73
N ALA A 10 3.30 -23.95 7.70
CA ALA A 10 3.33 -25.40 7.53
C ALA A 10 2.41 -25.86 6.38
N PHE A 11 1.22 -25.28 6.27
CA PHE A 11 0.27 -25.57 5.20
C PHE A 11 0.82 -25.17 3.82
N PHE A 12 1.44 -23.99 3.71
CA PHE A 12 2.04 -23.52 2.46
C PHE A 12 3.22 -24.41 2.02
N VAL A 13 4.07 -24.81 2.96
CA VAL A 13 5.16 -25.77 2.72
C VAL A 13 4.61 -27.12 2.27
N PHE A 14 3.51 -27.59 2.89
CA PHE A 14 2.87 -28.84 2.52
C PHE A 14 2.30 -28.79 1.09
N ILE A 15 1.54 -27.75 0.73
CA ILE A 15 1.00 -27.56 -0.62
C ILE A 15 2.13 -27.50 -1.65
N THR A 16 3.19 -26.74 -1.37
CA THR A 16 4.34 -26.62 -2.27
C THR A 16 5.02 -27.97 -2.45
N GLY A 17 5.18 -28.75 -1.37
CA GLY A 17 5.70 -30.11 -1.44
C GLY A 17 4.83 -31.04 -2.30
N VAL A 18 3.51 -31.01 -2.13
CA VAL A 18 2.58 -31.81 -2.94
C VAL A 18 2.63 -31.40 -4.42
N ALA A 19 2.69 -30.09 -4.72
CA ALA A 19 2.78 -29.59 -6.09
C ALA A 19 4.07 -30.05 -6.78
N VAL A 20 5.20 -30.02 -6.05
CA VAL A 20 6.50 -30.51 -6.52
C VAL A 20 6.44 -32.02 -6.79
N LEU A 21 5.86 -32.81 -5.88
CA LEU A 21 5.69 -34.26 -6.08
C LEU A 21 4.77 -34.59 -7.26
N ALA A 22 3.67 -33.87 -7.43
CA ALA A 22 2.75 -34.04 -8.56
C ALA A 22 3.44 -33.70 -9.90
N SER A 23 4.25 -32.64 -9.93
CA SER A 23 5.08 -32.29 -11.09
C SER A 23 6.13 -33.37 -11.40
N GLY A 24 6.71 -33.99 -10.38
CA GLY A 24 7.63 -35.11 -10.57
C GLY A 24 6.94 -36.36 -11.10
N ALA A 25 5.78 -36.70 -10.54
CA ALA A 25 5.00 -37.86 -10.95
C ALA A 25 4.53 -37.76 -12.41
N SER A 26 4.14 -36.57 -12.88
CA SER A 26 3.72 -36.37 -14.27
C SER A 26 4.88 -36.58 -15.26
N LEU A 27 6.08 -36.11 -14.91
CA LEU A 27 7.29 -36.32 -15.72
C LEU A 27 7.72 -37.79 -15.75
N VAL A 28 7.65 -38.50 -14.62
CA VAL A 28 7.95 -39.94 -14.56
C VAL A 28 6.93 -40.73 -15.39
N PHE A 29 5.64 -40.40 -15.30
CA PHE A 29 4.61 -41.05 -16.10
C PHE A 29 4.84 -40.85 -17.61
N GLN A 30 5.21 -39.62 -18.01
CA GLN A 30 5.55 -39.30 -19.40
C GLN A 30 6.81 -40.05 -19.88
N ALA A 31 7.79 -40.23 -18.99
CA ALA A 31 9.01 -40.97 -19.29
C ALA A 31 8.77 -42.49 -19.40
N VAL A 32 7.96 -43.09 -18.52
CA VAL A 32 7.62 -44.53 -18.57
C VAL A 32 6.83 -44.90 -19.83
N CYS A 33 5.98 -43.98 -20.32
CA CYS A 33 5.27 -44.18 -21.58
C CYS A 33 6.16 -44.03 -22.83
N SER A 34 7.41 -43.55 -22.70
CA SER A 34 8.34 -43.35 -23.81
C SER A 34 9.45 -44.42 -23.80
N SER A 35 9.54 -45.18 -24.90
CA SER A 35 10.35 -46.41 -24.99
C SER A 35 11.88 -46.21 -24.88
N GLU A 36 12.41 -44.99 -24.85
CA GLU A 36 13.86 -44.68 -24.82
C GLU A 36 14.34 -44.06 -23.49
N ALA A 37 13.52 -44.06 -22.43
CA ALA A 37 13.61 -43.05 -21.36
C ALA A 37 14.31 -43.45 -20.04
N ASN A 38 15.03 -44.57 -19.95
CA ASN A 38 15.56 -45.05 -18.66
C ASN A 38 16.50 -44.03 -17.97
N TRP A 39 17.37 -43.34 -18.72
CA TRP A 39 18.27 -42.32 -18.17
C TRP A 39 17.55 -41.04 -17.73
N ASN A 40 16.48 -40.65 -18.42
CA ASN A 40 15.69 -39.48 -18.07
C ASN A 40 14.97 -39.72 -16.73
N VAL A 41 14.42 -40.92 -16.52
CA VAL A 41 13.78 -41.29 -15.25
C VAL A 41 14.75 -41.21 -14.08
N ILE A 42 15.97 -41.72 -14.23
CA ILE A 42 17.00 -41.69 -13.17
C ILE A 42 17.38 -40.26 -12.80
N SER A 43 17.59 -39.38 -13.80
CA SER A 43 17.92 -37.96 -13.59
C SER A 43 16.82 -37.21 -12.84
N ILE A 44 15.56 -37.45 -13.23
CA ILE A 44 14.39 -36.86 -12.57
C ILE A 44 14.34 -37.30 -11.10
N VAL A 45 14.38 -38.61 -10.84
CA VAL A 45 14.33 -39.14 -9.46
C VAL A 45 15.49 -38.61 -8.61
N ALA A 46 16.71 -38.56 -9.15
CA ALA A 46 17.87 -38.02 -8.44
C ALA A 46 17.69 -36.55 -8.07
N SER A 47 17.14 -35.72 -8.97
CA SER A 47 16.90 -34.30 -8.71
C SER A 47 15.86 -34.07 -7.59
N TYR A 48 14.82 -34.90 -7.52
CA TYR A 48 13.81 -34.83 -6.45
C TYR A 48 14.36 -35.31 -5.10
N VAL A 49 15.18 -36.36 -5.09
CA VAL A 49 15.85 -36.83 -3.87
C VAL A 49 16.80 -35.74 -3.34
N ALA A 50 17.59 -35.11 -4.22
CA ALA A 50 18.45 -33.99 -3.84
C ALA A 50 17.66 -32.81 -3.28
N LEU A 51 16.54 -32.44 -3.92
CA LEU A 51 15.65 -31.38 -3.44
C LEU A 51 15.06 -31.69 -2.06
N ALA A 52 14.64 -32.94 -1.83
CA ALA A 52 14.12 -33.38 -0.54
C ALA A 52 15.18 -33.28 0.56
N ILE A 53 16.41 -33.72 0.29
CA ILE A 53 17.54 -33.64 1.23
C ILE A 53 17.85 -32.18 1.57
N VAL A 54 17.96 -31.30 0.58
CA VAL A 54 18.23 -29.87 0.79
C VAL A 54 17.13 -29.22 1.62
N THR A 55 15.86 -29.51 1.29
CA THR A 55 14.71 -28.98 2.02
C THR A 55 14.73 -29.40 3.50
N VAL A 56 14.96 -30.68 3.77
CA VAL A 56 15.06 -31.22 5.13
C VAL A 56 16.25 -30.62 5.87
N ALA A 57 17.40 -30.45 5.22
CA ALA A 57 18.59 -29.86 5.82
C ALA A 57 18.35 -28.40 6.23
N ILE A 58 17.71 -27.59 5.38
CA ILE A 58 17.35 -26.20 5.69
C ILE A 58 16.36 -26.15 6.86
N TYR A 59 15.33 -27.00 6.85
CA TYR A 59 14.34 -27.07 7.92
C TYR A 59 14.98 -27.43 9.28
N LEU A 60 15.84 -28.46 9.30
CA LEU A 60 16.59 -28.88 10.48
C LEU A 60 17.49 -27.76 10.99
N SER A 61 18.26 -27.12 10.11
CA SER A 61 19.16 -26.02 10.46
C SER A 61 18.39 -24.88 11.13
N ARG A 62 17.25 -24.48 10.54
CA ARG A 62 16.40 -23.43 11.09
C ARG A 62 15.84 -23.83 12.46
N LYS A 63 15.33 -25.06 12.61
CA LYS A 63 14.79 -25.56 13.87
C LYS A 63 15.86 -25.62 14.97
N ILE A 64 17.05 -26.10 14.65
CA ILE A 64 18.18 -26.18 15.59
C ILE A 64 18.57 -24.77 16.04
N THR A 65 18.75 -23.82 15.11
CA THR A 65 19.10 -22.44 15.44
C THR A 65 18.03 -21.77 16.31
N THR A 66 16.75 -21.94 15.98
CA THR A 66 15.65 -21.38 16.80
C THR A 66 15.64 -21.97 18.20
N VAL A 67 15.77 -23.29 18.34
CA VAL A 67 15.83 -23.95 19.65
C VAL A 67 17.07 -23.53 20.42
N HIS A 68 18.22 -23.41 19.76
CA HIS A 68 19.46 -22.97 20.36
C HIS A 68 19.35 -21.53 20.89
N ASN A 69 18.83 -20.62 20.07
CA ASN A 69 18.60 -19.22 20.46
C ASN A 69 17.60 -19.12 21.62
N LEU A 70 16.51 -19.89 21.58
CA LEU A 70 15.52 -19.92 22.67
C LEU A 70 16.03 -20.55 23.97
N ARG A 71 17.06 -21.40 23.89
CA ARG A 71 17.78 -21.93 25.06
C ARG A 71 18.83 -20.96 25.59
N GLY A 72 19.39 -20.12 24.71
CA GLY A 72 20.34 -19.07 25.08
C GLY A 72 19.71 -17.89 25.81
N ILE A 73 18.39 -17.68 25.66
CA ILE A 73 17.65 -16.72 26.48
C ILE A 73 17.51 -17.30 27.89
N PRO A 74 18.13 -16.69 28.93
CA PRO A 74 17.95 -17.14 30.31
C PRO A 74 16.47 -17.02 30.68
N LYS A 75 15.79 -18.16 30.73
CA LYS A 75 14.42 -18.23 31.24
C LYS A 75 14.53 -18.18 32.74
N THR A 76 13.75 -17.29 33.36
CA THR A 76 13.71 -16.96 34.79
C THR A 76 14.81 -16.00 35.26
N PHE A 77 14.37 -14.79 35.61
CA PHE A 77 15.02 -13.95 36.60
C PHE A 77 15.26 -14.81 37.84
N VAL A 78 16.49 -15.28 38.02
CA VAL A 78 16.91 -15.90 39.28
C VAL A 78 17.12 -14.75 40.24
N ALA A 79 16.20 -14.57 41.17
CA ALA A 79 16.36 -13.58 42.22
C ALA A 79 17.62 -13.92 43.02
N ILE A 80 18.68 -13.15 42.79
CA ILE A 80 19.93 -13.23 43.53
C ILE A 80 19.59 -12.94 44.98
N LYS A 81 19.78 -13.91 45.89
CA LYS A 81 19.56 -13.68 47.32
C LYS A 81 20.75 -12.91 47.89
N ASP A 82 20.48 -12.10 48.92
CA ASP A 82 21.51 -11.42 49.70
C ASP A 82 22.45 -12.45 50.36
N GLY A 83 23.55 -12.77 49.67
CA GLY A 83 24.52 -13.79 50.11
C GLY A 83 25.10 -14.65 48.99
N ASP A 84 24.45 -14.73 47.82
CA ASP A 84 24.96 -15.55 46.69
C ASP A 84 26.15 -14.92 45.97
N VAL A 85 26.28 -13.58 46.05
CA VAL A 85 27.37 -12.81 45.43
C VAL A 85 27.87 -11.71 46.36
N PRO A 86 29.15 -11.31 46.25
CA PRO A 86 29.66 -10.15 46.95
C PRO A 86 28.86 -8.88 46.61
N LYS A 87 28.60 -8.05 47.63
CA LYS A 87 27.90 -6.75 47.50
C LYS A 87 28.34 -5.90 46.29
N PRO A 88 29.64 -5.72 45.97
CA PRO A 88 30.03 -4.89 44.83
C PRO A 88 29.55 -5.45 43.47
N VAL A 89 29.42 -6.78 43.36
CA VAL A 89 28.92 -7.43 42.14
C VAL A 89 27.42 -7.23 42.02
N ALA A 90 26.68 -7.35 43.14
CA ALA A 90 25.24 -7.11 43.17
C ALA A 90 24.90 -5.65 42.80
N GLU A 91 25.63 -4.68 43.34
CA GLU A 91 25.46 -3.25 43.01
C GLU A 91 25.79 -2.97 41.53
N LEU A 92 26.85 -3.58 40.98
CA LEU A 92 27.19 -3.44 39.56
C LEU A 92 26.06 -3.98 38.65
N VAL A 93 25.53 -5.17 38.95
CA VAL A 93 24.45 -5.78 38.18
C VAL A 93 23.17 -4.94 38.25
N ALA A 94 22.81 -4.43 39.43
CA ALA A 94 21.66 -3.54 39.60
C ALA A 94 21.82 -2.26 38.76
N THR A 95 23.02 -1.65 38.80
CA THR A 95 23.32 -0.42 38.04
C THR A 95 23.22 -0.63 36.53
N GLU A 96 23.80 -1.71 36.00
CA GLU A 96 23.70 -2.01 34.57
C GLU A 96 22.27 -2.39 34.16
N TYR A 97 21.52 -3.08 35.03
CA TYR A 97 20.12 -3.37 34.78
C TYR A 97 19.28 -2.10 34.69
N ASP A 98 19.46 -1.15 35.61
CA ASP A 98 18.77 0.15 35.58
C ASP A 98 19.13 0.93 34.33
N ARG A 99 20.41 0.91 33.92
CA ARG A 99 20.87 1.54 32.68
C ARG A 99 20.20 0.92 31.45
N VAL A 100 20.18 -0.42 31.35
CA VAL A 100 19.55 -1.12 30.24
C VAL A 100 18.04 -0.90 30.23
N CYS A 101 17.41 -0.87 31.41
CA CYS A 101 15.99 -0.56 31.56
C CYS A 101 15.69 0.85 31.04
N ALA A 102 16.46 1.86 31.46
CA ALA A 102 16.32 3.23 30.98
C ALA A 102 16.54 3.34 29.46
N ILE A 103 17.59 2.71 28.93
CA ILE A 103 17.84 2.67 27.47
C ILE A 103 16.68 2.00 26.76
N SER A 104 16.15 0.90 27.29
CA SER A 104 15.02 0.19 26.67
C SER A 104 13.75 1.04 26.64
N GLN A 105 13.49 1.82 27.70
CA GLN A 105 12.34 2.74 27.75
C GLN A 105 12.50 3.89 26.75
N ILE A 106 13.71 4.43 26.61
CA ILE A 106 14.01 5.49 25.63
C ILE A 106 13.99 4.94 24.19
N ALA A 107 14.44 3.70 23.99
CA ALA A 107 14.51 3.04 22.69
C ALA A 107 13.17 2.45 22.23
N GLN A 108 12.14 2.43 23.08
CA GLN A 108 10.80 2.08 22.62
C GLN A 108 10.40 3.06 21.51
N PRO A 109 9.82 2.56 20.40
CA PRO A 109 9.34 3.43 19.34
C PRO A 109 8.21 4.29 19.93
N GLN A 110 8.55 5.52 20.28
CA GLN A 110 7.55 6.52 20.59
C GLN A 110 6.77 6.78 19.30
N ILE A 111 5.47 7.05 19.44
CA ILE A 111 4.62 7.48 18.32
C ILE A 111 5.12 8.86 17.88
N THR A 112 6.21 8.88 17.10
CA THR A 112 6.73 10.08 16.48
C THR A 112 5.97 10.24 15.18
N SER A 113 5.22 11.33 15.08
CA SER A 113 4.60 11.71 13.82
C SER A 113 5.72 12.14 12.88
N GLN A 114 6.04 11.31 11.90
CA GLN A 114 6.93 11.72 10.82
C GLN A 114 6.19 12.75 9.96
N GLU A 115 6.84 13.88 9.65
CA GLU A 115 6.27 14.86 8.72
C GLU A 115 5.99 14.20 7.37
N GLY A 116 4.84 14.50 6.76
CA GLY A 116 4.41 13.89 5.49
C GLY A 116 3.74 12.52 5.62
N TRP A 117 3.67 11.92 6.81
CA TRP A 117 2.97 10.66 7.05
C TRP A 117 1.81 10.82 8.03
N GLY A 118 0.75 10.04 7.84
CA GLY A 118 -0.32 9.97 8.83
C GLY A 118 0.12 9.25 10.09
N SER A 119 -0.23 9.83 11.24
CA SER A 119 0.12 9.29 12.55
C SER A 119 -0.60 7.94 12.80
N PRO A 120 0.06 6.98 13.46
CA PRO A 120 -0.55 5.68 13.77
C PRO A 120 -1.78 5.87 14.69
N GLY A 121 -2.84 5.11 14.44
CA GLY A 121 -4.14 5.23 15.12
C GLY A 121 -5.05 6.33 14.57
N THR A 122 -4.65 7.04 13.50
CA THR A 122 -5.53 7.99 12.78
C THR A 122 -6.11 7.35 11.52
N ALA A 123 -7.16 7.96 10.95
CA ALA A 123 -7.75 7.48 9.68
C ALA A 123 -6.76 7.47 8.50
N LEU A 124 -5.65 8.21 8.61
CA LEU A 124 -4.61 8.33 7.59
C LEU A 124 -3.35 7.51 7.95
N GLU A 125 -3.45 6.55 8.88
CA GLU A 125 -2.33 5.69 9.26
C GLU A 125 -1.70 4.99 8.06
N GLY A 126 -0.37 5.10 7.93
CA GLY A 126 0.38 4.50 6.83
C GLY A 126 0.22 5.20 5.48
N VAL A 127 -0.49 6.34 5.43
CA VAL A 127 -0.65 7.14 4.21
C VAL A 127 0.46 8.19 4.13
N HIS A 128 1.14 8.25 2.98
CA HIS A 128 2.13 9.27 2.68
C HIS A 128 1.49 10.42 1.90
N PHE A 129 1.31 11.58 2.56
CA PHE A 129 0.52 12.71 2.07
C PHE A 129 0.93 13.16 0.66
N ARG A 130 2.24 13.38 0.42
CA ARG A 130 2.74 13.79 -0.90
C ARG A 130 2.38 12.79 -1.99
N ARG A 131 2.50 11.49 -1.73
CA ARG A 131 2.18 10.45 -2.72
C ARG A 131 0.69 10.42 -3.00
N THR A 132 -0.14 10.51 -1.96
CA THR A 132 -1.59 10.49 -2.08
C THR A 132 -2.11 11.69 -2.87
N MET A 133 -1.63 12.90 -2.55
CA MET A 133 -1.94 14.11 -3.30
C MET A 133 -1.58 13.97 -4.78
N LEU A 134 -0.38 13.47 -5.10
CA LEU A 134 0.04 13.27 -6.49
C LEU A 134 -0.76 12.19 -7.23
N ASN A 135 -1.23 11.16 -6.53
CA ASN A 135 -2.10 10.14 -7.12
C ASN A 135 -3.46 10.71 -7.52
N THR A 136 -3.97 11.74 -6.84
CA THR A 136 -5.23 12.39 -7.23
C THR A 136 -5.21 12.93 -8.65
N LEU A 137 -4.04 13.34 -9.16
CA LEU A 137 -3.88 13.81 -10.53
C LEU A 137 -4.27 12.75 -11.54
N SER A 138 -3.88 11.49 -11.32
CA SER A 138 -4.24 10.42 -12.23
C SER A 138 -5.76 10.26 -12.32
N THR A 139 -6.45 10.36 -11.18
CA THR A 139 -7.91 10.25 -11.11
C THR A 139 -8.59 11.40 -11.84
N VAL A 140 -8.15 12.63 -11.59
CA VAL A 140 -8.73 13.83 -12.20
C VAL A 140 -8.44 13.87 -13.71
N THR A 141 -7.23 13.53 -14.13
CA THR A 141 -6.85 13.53 -15.55
C THR A 141 -7.65 12.49 -16.34
N VAL A 142 -7.92 11.31 -15.79
CA VAL A 142 -8.80 10.30 -16.43
C VAL A 142 -10.24 10.82 -16.57
N ALA A 143 -10.73 11.61 -15.61
CA ALA A 143 -12.06 12.20 -15.69
C ALA A 143 -12.20 13.23 -16.81
N ILE A 144 -11.12 13.96 -17.13
CA ILE A 144 -11.10 15.00 -18.16
C ILE A 144 -10.79 14.40 -19.53
N PHE A 145 -9.79 13.52 -19.58
CA PHE A 145 -9.27 12.90 -20.79
C PHE A 145 -9.32 11.38 -20.64
N PRO A 146 -10.49 10.74 -20.87
CA PRO A 146 -10.67 9.30 -20.65
C PRO A 146 -9.75 8.44 -21.55
N THR A 147 -9.26 9.00 -22.65
CA THR A 147 -8.36 8.35 -23.60
C THR A 147 -6.86 8.49 -23.26
N VAL A 148 -6.49 9.33 -22.30
CA VAL A 148 -5.09 9.62 -21.98
C VAL A 148 -4.64 8.80 -20.77
N LYS A 149 -3.70 7.87 -21.01
CA LYS A 149 -2.97 7.19 -19.93
C LYS A 149 -1.76 8.03 -19.53
N THR A 150 -1.89 8.84 -18.48
CA THR A 150 -0.78 9.64 -17.94
C THR A 150 -0.27 9.09 -16.62
N SER A 151 1.06 9.10 -16.46
CA SER A 151 1.67 8.90 -15.15
C SER A 151 1.44 10.13 -14.26
N PRO A 152 1.26 9.96 -12.93
CA PRO A 152 1.04 11.08 -12.00
C PRO A 152 2.22 12.07 -11.93
N ILE A 153 3.41 11.67 -12.40
CA ILE A 153 4.62 12.49 -12.43
C ILE A 153 4.66 13.39 -13.68
N SER A 154 4.10 12.94 -14.80
CA SER A 154 4.20 13.64 -16.10
C SER A 154 3.05 14.61 -16.38
N CYS A 155 1.97 14.57 -15.60
CA CYS A 155 0.79 15.43 -15.86
C CYS A 155 0.98 16.80 -15.20
N PHE A 156 1.23 17.86 -15.98
CA PHE A 156 1.22 19.23 -15.45
C PHE A 156 -0.22 19.75 -15.38
N PRO A 157 -0.76 20.04 -14.19
CA PRO A 157 -2.13 20.53 -14.06
C PRO A 157 -2.30 21.84 -14.85
N SER A 158 -1.38 22.80 -14.71
CA SER A 158 -1.43 24.08 -15.41
C SER A 158 -1.57 23.96 -16.94
N GLU A 159 -0.93 22.97 -17.56
CA GLU A 159 -1.03 22.71 -19.01
C GLU A 159 -2.31 21.97 -19.39
N ALA A 160 -2.70 20.95 -18.61
CA ALA A 160 -3.93 20.19 -18.83
C ALA A 160 -5.20 21.02 -18.61
N PHE A 161 -5.15 21.97 -17.66
CA PHE A 161 -6.27 22.81 -17.25
C PHE A 161 -6.25 24.20 -17.89
N GLY A 162 -5.18 24.61 -18.58
CA GLY A 162 -4.98 25.99 -19.04
C GLY A 162 -6.15 26.59 -19.83
N GLY A 163 -6.75 25.80 -20.74
CA GLY A 163 -7.93 26.23 -21.51
C GLY A 163 -9.21 26.40 -20.68
N TRP A 164 -9.35 25.63 -19.59
CA TRP A 164 -10.50 25.70 -18.68
C TRP A 164 -10.33 26.77 -17.61
N ILE A 165 -9.11 26.94 -17.10
CA ILE A 165 -8.73 28.00 -16.13
C ILE A 165 -8.99 29.37 -16.75
N ALA A 166 -8.54 29.59 -17.99
CA ALA A 166 -8.70 30.87 -18.68
C ALA A 166 -10.16 31.25 -18.99
N ALA A 167 -11.07 30.26 -19.10
CA ALA A 167 -12.45 30.49 -19.52
C ALA A 167 -13.43 30.78 -18.37
N ARG A 168 -13.14 30.35 -17.13
CA ARG A 168 -14.08 30.43 -15.99
C ARG A 168 -13.47 30.81 -14.64
N ASP A 169 -12.17 31.09 -14.61
CA ASP A 169 -11.37 31.48 -13.43
C ASP A 169 -11.84 30.88 -12.09
N PRO A 170 -11.91 29.54 -11.95
CA PRO A 170 -12.40 28.92 -10.74
C PRO A 170 -11.31 28.95 -9.65
N THR A 171 -11.53 29.73 -8.59
CA THR A 171 -10.62 29.86 -7.43
C THR A 171 -10.20 28.51 -6.83
N TRP A 172 -11.09 27.53 -6.85
CA TRP A 172 -10.87 26.16 -6.38
C TRP A 172 -9.93 25.34 -7.26
N LEU A 173 -9.94 25.54 -8.59
CA LEU A 173 -9.02 24.85 -9.51
C LEU A 173 -7.60 25.39 -9.37
N ARG A 174 -7.46 26.71 -9.19
CA ARG A 174 -6.18 27.34 -8.87
C ARG A 174 -5.64 26.82 -7.52
N ARG A 175 -6.51 26.69 -6.53
CA ARG A 175 -6.15 26.13 -5.22
C ARG A 175 -5.63 24.70 -5.34
N TYR A 176 -6.31 23.84 -6.09
CA TYR A 176 -5.87 22.48 -6.36
C TYR A 176 -4.48 22.44 -7.05
N ASP A 177 -4.28 23.25 -8.10
CA ASP A 177 -2.98 23.34 -8.78
C ASP A 177 -1.86 23.79 -7.83
N THR A 178 -2.12 24.79 -6.97
CA THR A 178 -1.13 25.21 -5.97
C THR A 178 -0.75 24.10 -4.98
N LEU A 179 -1.73 23.32 -4.50
CA LEU A 179 -1.48 22.19 -3.58
C LEU A 179 -0.65 21.10 -4.25
N ILE A 180 -0.91 20.82 -5.53
CA ILE A 180 -0.14 19.86 -6.32
C ILE A 180 1.29 20.35 -6.57
N GLN A 181 1.47 21.63 -6.93
CA GLN A 181 2.79 22.22 -7.12
C GLN A 181 3.60 22.21 -5.82
N GLN A 182 2.96 22.51 -4.69
CA GLN A 182 3.57 22.36 -3.37
C GLN A 182 3.97 20.91 -3.10
N ALA A 183 3.10 19.94 -3.38
CA ALA A 183 3.44 18.54 -3.22
C ALA A 183 4.63 18.10 -4.10
N ARG A 184 4.80 18.67 -5.30
CA ARG A 184 5.90 18.35 -6.22
C ARG A 184 7.23 19.00 -5.89
N TYR A 185 7.21 20.28 -5.51
CA TYR A 185 8.39 21.12 -5.50
C TYR A 185 8.72 21.73 -4.14
N ALA A 186 7.82 21.66 -3.16
CA ALA A 186 8.12 22.21 -1.84
C ALA A 186 9.14 21.32 -1.11
N GLU A 187 10.11 22.00 -0.47
CA GLU A 187 11.11 21.36 0.40
C GLU A 187 10.46 20.76 1.65
N ARG A 188 9.41 21.41 2.16
CA ARG A 188 8.61 20.94 3.30
C ARG A 188 7.60 19.87 2.86
N GLU A 189 7.45 18.82 3.67
CA GLU A 189 6.40 17.82 3.48
C GLU A 189 4.99 18.43 3.67
N PRO A 190 4.00 18.04 2.83
CA PRO A 190 2.65 18.55 2.94
C PRO A 190 2.01 18.10 4.26
N SER A 191 1.16 18.96 4.81
CA SER A 191 0.47 18.67 6.06
C SER A 191 -0.74 17.76 5.85
N ARG A 192 -1.27 17.22 6.95
CA ARG A 192 -2.53 16.47 6.95
C ARG A 192 -3.68 17.29 6.35
N LEU A 193 -3.78 18.56 6.71
CA LEU A 193 -4.85 19.46 6.24
C LEU A 193 -4.76 19.65 4.72
N ASP A 194 -3.54 19.82 4.20
CA ASP A 194 -3.32 19.99 2.75
C ASP A 194 -3.70 18.72 1.98
N CYS A 195 -3.44 17.54 2.54
CA CYS A 195 -3.83 16.26 1.95
C CYS A 195 -5.35 16.10 1.90
N GLU A 196 -6.03 16.37 3.03
CA GLU A 196 -7.50 16.31 3.11
C GLU A 196 -8.18 17.33 2.17
N GLU A 197 -7.65 18.56 2.09
CA GLU A 197 -8.14 19.59 1.17
C GLU A 197 -7.95 19.16 -0.30
N CYS A 198 -6.78 18.59 -0.63
CA CYS A 198 -6.48 18.12 -1.98
C CYS A 198 -7.40 16.97 -2.42
N GLU A 199 -7.67 16.00 -1.54
CA GLU A 199 -8.59 14.90 -1.82
C GLU A 199 -10.04 15.38 -2.04
N GLN A 200 -10.49 16.32 -1.21
CA GLN A 200 -11.82 16.93 -1.36
C GLN A 200 -11.94 17.64 -2.71
N LEU A 201 -10.98 18.51 -3.05
CA LEU A 201 -10.96 19.23 -4.32
C LEU A 201 -10.90 18.28 -5.52
N ALA A 202 -10.09 17.21 -5.45
CA ALA A 202 -10.01 16.20 -6.50
C ALA A 202 -11.35 15.47 -6.71
N SER A 203 -12.07 15.17 -5.62
CA SER A 203 -13.39 14.54 -5.70
C SER A 203 -14.43 15.45 -6.38
N TYR A 204 -14.45 16.74 -6.03
CA TYR A 204 -15.33 17.73 -6.66
C TYR A 204 -14.98 17.93 -8.14
N LEU A 205 -13.69 18.06 -8.48
CA LEU A 205 -13.20 18.13 -9.86
C LEU A 205 -13.71 16.94 -10.67
N THR A 206 -13.51 15.73 -10.15
CA THR A 206 -13.91 14.49 -10.82
C THR A 206 -15.42 14.46 -11.07
N GLN A 207 -16.24 14.83 -10.08
CA GLN A 207 -17.69 14.90 -10.25
C GLN A 207 -18.12 15.92 -11.31
N ILE A 208 -17.56 17.13 -11.27
CA ILE A 208 -17.87 18.19 -12.24
C ILE A 208 -17.52 17.75 -13.66
N PHE A 209 -16.32 17.17 -13.86
CA PHE A 209 -15.90 16.71 -15.17
C PHE A 209 -16.71 15.51 -15.66
N GLN A 210 -17.08 14.58 -14.79
CA GLN A 210 -18.02 13.50 -15.15
C GLN A 210 -19.37 14.05 -15.61
N LEU A 211 -19.93 15.05 -14.93
CA LEU A 211 -21.18 15.71 -15.33
C LEU A 211 -21.06 16.42 -16.68
N LEU A 212 -19.92 17.07 -16.94
CA LEU A 212 -19.67 17.76 -18.21
C LEU A 212 -19.38 16.79 -19.36
N SER A 213 -18.83 15.61 -19.05
CA SER A 213 -18.53 14.55 -20.02
C SER A 213 -19.79 13.75 -20.41
N ASP A 214 -20.91 13.89 -19.69
CA ASP A 214 -22.18 13.23 -20.03
C ASP A 214 -22.81 13.86 -21.30
N PRO A 215 -22.87 13.11 -22.43
CA PRO A 215 -23.36 13.63 -23.70
C PRO A 215 -24.84 14.03 -23.68
N ARG A 216 -25.59 13.64 -22.63
CA ARG A 216 -27.01 13.98 -22.46
C ARG A 216 -27.24 15.46 -22.12
N LEU A 217 -26.33 16.09 -21.37
CA LEU A 217 -26.44 17.50 -20.96
C LEU A 217 -25.80 18.45 -21.98
N ALA A 218 -24.77 18.01 -22.70
CA ALA A 218 -24.18 18.76 -23.81
C ALA A 218 -25.22 19.08 -24.91
N LYS A 219 -26.17 18.16 -25.13
CA LYS A 219 -27.28 18.31 -26.10
C LYS A 219 -28.36 19.31 -25.66
N VAL A 220 -28.48 19.56 -24.36
CA VAL A 220 -29.39 20.56 -23.78
C VAL A 220 -28.78 21.97 -23.87
N ALA A 221 -27.48 22.10 -23.63
CA ALA A 221 -26.75 23.36 -23.76
C ALA A 221 -26.56 23.82 -25.21
N SER A 222 -26.60 22.90 -26.18
CA SER A 222 -26.49 23.21 -27.61
C SER A 222 -27.82 23.50 -28.31
N ARG A 223 -28.96 23.50 -27.59
CA ARG A 223 -30.26 23.83 -28.16
C ARG A 223 -30.36 25.37 -28.23
N PRO A 224 -30.44 26.00 -29.41
CA PRO A 224 -30.69 27.43 -29.48
C PRO A 224 -32.01 27.75 -28.76
N PRO A 225 -32.14 28.94 -28.14
CA PRO A 225 -33.41 29.35 -27.53
C PRO A 225 -34.49 29.23 -28.61
N SER A 226 -35.46 28.34 -28.40
CA SER A 226 -36.57 28.20 -29.34
C SER A 226 -37.41 29.47 -29.28
N ASP A 227 -37.64 30.06 -30.45
CA ASP A 227 -38.53 31.21 -30.70
C ASP A 227 -40.02 30.89 -30.45
N ASP A 228 -40.32 30.08 -29.44
CA ASP A 228 -41.69 29.70 -29.05
C ASP A 228 -42.38 30.79 -28.19
N ALA A 229 -41.85 32.02 -28.20
CA ALA A 229 -42.52 33.21 -27.66
C ALA A 229 -43.45 33.88 -28.70
N SER A 230 -44.03 33.09 -29.60
CA SER A 230 -45.05 33.52 -30.55
C SER A 230 -46.37 32.84 -30.23
N TYR A 231 -47.43 33.63 -30.07
CA TYR A 231 -48.83 33.25 -29.77
C TYR A 231 -49.23 33.14 -28.30
N ALA A 232 -49.46 34.30 -27.68
CA ALA A 232 -50.59 34.48 -26.78
C ALA A 232 -51.38 35.72 -27.23
N THR A 233 -52.19 35.52 -28.28
CA THR A 233 -53.23 36.47 -28.69
C THR A 233 -54.24 36.57 -27.56
N ALA A 234 -54.35 37.75 -26.93
CA ALA A 234 -55.38 38.03 -25.94
C ALA A 234 -56.77 38.04 -26.62
N PRO A 235 -57.79 37.39 -26.04
CA PRO A 235 -59.14 37.43 -26.59
C PRO A 235 -59.80 38.79 -26.34
N SER A 236 -60.34 39.34 -27.42
CA SER A 236 -61.30 40.44 -27.44
C SER A 236 -62.61 40.05 -26.74
N GLY A 237 -63.11 40.90 -25.84
CA GLY A 237 -64.48 40.86 -25.31
C GLY A 237 -64.73 42.07 -24.42
N THR A 238 -65.39 43.12 -24.94
CA THR A 238 -66.76 43.55 -24.58
C THR A 238 -66.89 44.18 -23.18
N GLU A 239 -66.97 45.51 -23.13
CA GLU A 239 -68.20 46.30 -22.88
C GLU A 239 -67.96 47.78 -23.22
#